data_AF-A0A4Q7CM53-F1
#
_entry.id   AF-A0A4Q7CM53-F1
#
_cell.length_a   1.000
_cell.length_b   1.000
_cell.length_c   1.000
_cell.angle_alpha   90.00
_cell.angle_beta   90.00
_cell.angle_gamma   90.00
#
_symmetry.space_group_name_H-M   'P 1'
#
loop_
_entity.id
_entity.type
_entity.pdbx_description
1 polymer ?
#
loop_
_entity_poly.entity_id
_entity_poly.type
_entity_poly.pdbx_seq_one_letter_code
_entity_poly.pdbx_strand_id
1 'polypeptide(L)' 'MYPSFESIKWFYDINCYTNEDIATYVELGVTTKEQYKEITGEDYPEPQA' A
#
# COMPACT_ATOMS: atom_id res chain seq x y z
N MET A 1 6.88 -16.08 -1.32
CA MET A 1 6.31 -15.38 -2.48
C MET A 1 5.63 -14.15 -1.93
N TYR A 2 6.11 -12.95 -2.25
CA TYR A 2 5.42 -11.73 -1.84
C TYR A 2 4.19 -11.54 -2.73
N PRO A 3 3.07 -11.01 -2.19
CA PRO A 3 1.93 -10.67 -3.03
C PRO A 3 2.37 -9.66 -4.10
N SER A 4 1.94 -9.87 -5.34
CA SER A 4 2.15 -8.90 -6.41
C SER A 4 1.35 -7.62 -6.14
N PHE A 5 1.75 -6.51 -6.76
CA PHE A 5 1.00 -5.25 -6.70
C PHE A 5 -0.51 -5.43 -6.99
N GLU A 6 -0.85 -6.25 -8.00
CA GLU A 6 -2.25 -6.55 -8.33
C GLU A 6 -3.01 -7.22 -7.18
N SER A 7 -2.36 -8.12 -6.43
CA SER A 7 -2.96 -8.75 -5.26
C SER A 7 -3.21 -7.72 -4.18
N ILE A 8 -2.23 -6.87 -3.88
CA ILE A 8 -2.35 -5.82 -2.86
C ILE A 8 -3.48 -4.86 -3.21
N LYS A 9 -3.57 -4.44 -4.47
CA LYS A 9 -4.67 -3.60 -4.97
C LYS A 9 -6.02 -4.30 -4.84
N TRP A 10 -6.11 -5.58 -5.17
CA TRP A 10 -7.34 -6.36 -5.03
C TRP A 10 -7.76 -6.50 -3.57
N PHE A 11 -6.82 -6.78 -2.66
CA PHE A 11 -7.08 -6.84 -1.21
C PHE A 11 -7.54 -5.49 -0.66
N TYR A 12 -6.99 -4.38 -1.14
CA TYR A 12 -7.45 -3.05 -0.78
C TYR A 12 -8.88 -2.77 -1.30
N ASP A 13 -9.18 -3.15 -2.55
CA ASP A 13 -10.50 -3.00 -3.18
C ASP A 13 -11.61 -3.74 -2.40
N ILE A 14 -11.32 -4.96 -1.95
CA ILE A 14 -12.24 -5.73 -1.09
C ILE A 14 -12.26 -5.27 0.38
N ASN A 15 -11.66 -4.12 0.71
CA ASN A 15 -11.51 -3.58 2.07
C ASN A 15 -10.81 -4.53 3.05
N CYS A 16 -9.91 -5.39 2.56
CA CYS A 16 -9.07 -6.26 3.41
C CYS A 16 -7.83 -5.53 3.94
N TYR A 17 -7.35 -4.50 3.23
CA TYR A 17 -6.25 -3.65 3.67
C TYR A 17 -6.72 -2.21 3.85
N THR A 18 -6.15 -1.54 4.84
CA THR A 18 -6.32 -0.12 5.11
C THR A 18 -5.16 0.68 4.55
N ASN A 19 -5.31 2.00 4.50
CA ASN A 19 -4.24 2.93 4.12
C ASN A 19 -2.99 2.77 4.98
N GLU A 20 -3.13 2.32 6.23
CA GLU A 20 -2.00 2.04 7.12
C GLU A 20 -1.28 0.74 6.74
N ASP A 21 -2.03 -0.29 6.33
CA ASP A 21 -1.44 -1.55 5.83
C ASP A 21 -0.65 -1.32 4.55
N ILE A 22 -1.22 -0.56 3.59
CA ILE A 22 -0.51 -0.22 2.35
C ILE A 22 0.74 0.61 2.69
N ALA A 23 0.68 1.48 3.70
CA ALA A 23 1.84 2.27 4.10
C ALA A 23 2.96 1.37 4.64
N THR A 24 2.59 0.41 5.48
CA THR A 24 3.50 -0.61 6.00
C THR A 24 4.16 -1.41 4.86
N TYR A 25 3.42 -1.75 3.81
CA TYR A 25 4.00 -2.42 2.64
C TYR A 25 5.03 -1.56 1.89
N VAL A 26 4.88 -0.23 1.90
CA VAL A 26 5.91 0.68 1.35
C VAL A 26 7.15 0.68 2.23
N GLU A 27 7.00 0.73 3.56
CA GLU A 27 8.11 0.69 4.51
C GLU A 27 8.90 -0.63 4.43
N LEU A 28 8.19 -1.74 4.21
CA LEU A 28 8.77 -3.06 4.01
C LEU A 28 9.42 -3.23 2.62
N GLY A 29 9.31 -2.23 1.73
CA GLY A 29 9.84 -2.29 0.37
C GLY A 29 9.09 -3.26 -0.56
N VAL A 30 7.86 -3.64 -0.19
CA VAL A 30 6.98 -4.50 -1.01
C VAL A 30 6.30 -3.68 -2.11
N THR A 31 5.94 -2.43 -1.80
CA THR A 31 5.37 -1.47 -2.76
C THR A 31 6.14 -0.14 -2.74
N THR A 32 5.90 0.72 -3.71
CA THR A 32 6.48 2.08 -3.75
C THR A 32 5.48 3.14 -3.29
N LYS A 33 5.96 4.33 -2.90
CA LYS A 33 5.10 5.48 -2.58
C LYS A 33 4.16 5.85 -3.74
N GLU A 34 4.60 5.66 -4.98
CA GLU A 34 3.78 5.86 -6.18
C GLU A 34 2.64 4.83 -6.24
N GLN A 35 2.95 3.56 -5.99
CA GLN A 35 1.97 2.48 -5.94
C GLN A 35 0.98 2.64 -4.79
N TYR A 36 1.43 3.14 -3.64
CA TYR A 36 0.56 3.51 -2.52
C TYR A 36 -0.53 4.47 -2.99
N LYS A 37 -0.13 5.57 -3.63
CA LYS A 37 -1.06 6.59 -4.13
C LYS A 37 -2.01 6.03 -5.20
N GLU A 38 -1.54 5.10 -6.01
CA GLU A 38 -2.38 4.43 -7.01
C GLU A 38 -3.42 3.47 -6.39
N ILE A 39 -3.09 2.84 -5.25
CA ILE A 39 -3.98 1.92 -4.54
C ILE A 39 -4.98 2.70 -3.67
N THR A 40 -4.49 3.61 -2.83
CA THR A 40 -5.28 4.29 -1.79
C THR A 40 -5.96 5.54 -2.31
N GLY A 41 -5.42 6.16 -3.36
CA GLY A 41 -5.81 7.48 -3.83
C GLY A 41 -5.29 8.63 -2.96
N GLU A 42 -4.59 8.34 -1.87
CA GLU A 42 -4.04 9.32 -0.93
C GLU A 42 -2.52 9.43 -1.08
N ASP A 43 -1.97 10.60 -0.73
CA ASP A 43 -0.52 10.74 -0.65
C ASP A 43 0.04 9.89 0.51
N TYR A 44 1.19 9.27 0.28
CA TYR A 44 1.83 8.41 1.28
C TYR A 44 2.08 9.21 2.56
N PRO A 45 1.49 8.83 3.71
CA PRO A 45 1.72 9.53 4.96
C PRO A 45 3.21 9.43 5.27
N GLU A 46 3.92 10.56 5.23
CA GLU A 46 5.32 10.58 5.62
C GLU A 46 5.39 10.07 7.06
N PRO A 47 6.11 8.96 7.34
CA PRO A 47 6.29 8.52 8.71
C PRO A 47 6.94 9.66 9.45
N GLN A 48 6.21 10.20 10.44
CA GLN A 48 6.73 11.22 11.32
C GLN A 48 7.86 10.54 12.11
N ALA A 49 9.09 10.87 11.71
CA ALA A 49 10.34 10.33 12.25
C ALA A 49 10.48 10.51 13.77
#